data_AF-A0A8J2L611-F1
#
_entry.id   AF-A0A8J2L611-F1
#
_cell.length_a   1.000
_cell.length_b   1.000
_cell.length_c   1.000
_cell.angle_alpha   90.00
_cell.angle_beta   90.00
_cell.angle_gamma   90.00
#
_symmetry.space_group_name_H-M   'P 1'
#
loop_
_entity.id
_entity.type
_entity.pdbx_description
1 polymer ?
#
loop_
_entity_poly.entity_id
_entity_poly.type
_entity_poly.pdbx_seq_one_letter_code
_entity_poly.pdbx_strand_id
1 'polypeptide(L)'
;MSTKPSSEETYGKNTSNEVSSARSQSSNEANFSMLMGNQPTDIVVVTADGRRFPVHKLVLFAQSKFFSESPELAKKGAVTEEIHLDFITSDVFSVVQEFMYSGTVSIKKTQEEEMKKLFSKLGIKIKPPNSI
;
A
#
# COMPACT_ATOMS: atom_id res chain seq x y z
N MET A 1 53.24 1.58 38.26
CA MET A 1 52.04 0.73 38.44
C MET A 1 51.09 1.12 37.34
N SER A 2 51.08 0.38 36.21
CA SER A 2 50.05 -0.63 35.87
C SER A 2 48.73 0.05 35.50
N THR A 3 48.07 -0.08 34.34
CA THR A 3 48.04 -1.06 33.23
C THR A 3 47.23 -0.43 32.06
N LYS A 4 47.55 -0.74 30.79
CA LYS A 4 46.58 -0.77 29.65
C LYS A 4 45.86 -2.15 29.66
N PRO A 5 44.81 -2.49 28.87
CA PRO A 5 44.13 -1.78 27.76
C PRO A 5 42.57 -1.94 27.75
N SER A 6 41.85 -1.44 26.73
CA SER A 6 40.89 -2.21 25.89
C SER A 6 39.96 -1.30 25.09
N SER A 7 39.91 -1.56 23.79
CA SER A 7 38.95 -1.09 22.79
C SER A 7 37.52 -1.59 23.07
N GLU A 8 36.51 -0.75 22.88
CA GLU A 8 35.17 -1.21 22.46
C GLU A 8 34.61 -0.24 21.41
N GLU A 9 34.60 -0.73 20.17
CA GLU A 9 33.75 -0.25 19.09
C GLU A 9 32.29 -0.42 19.51
N THR A 10 31.55 0.68 19.69
CA THR A 10 30.09 0.59 19.78
C THR A 10 29.52 0.44 18.37
N TYR A 11 29.38 -0.81 17.95
CA TYR A 11 28.60 -1.26 16.81
C TYR A 11 27.13 -0.87 17.06
N GLY A 12 26.75 0.33 16.61
CA GLY A 12 25.36 0.78 16.60
C GLY A 12 24.56 -0.12 15.67
N LYS A 13 23.77 -1.02 16.27
CA LYS A 13 22.87 -1.95 15.57
C LYS A 13 21.85 -1.16 14.75
N ASN A 14 22.09 -1.01 13.46
CA ASN A 14 21.05 -0.68 12.50
C ASN A 14 20.09 -1.87 12.44
N THR A 15 18.93 -1.75 13.10
CA THR A 15 17.82 -2.69 12.96
C THR A 15 17.08 -2.41 11.65
N SER A 16 17.73 -2.70 10.53
CA SER A 16 17.16 -2.61 9.18
C SER A 16 16.38 -3.89 8.85
N ASN A 17 15.18 -4.06 9.43
CA ASN A 17 14.25 -5.14 9.06
C ASN A 17 13.02 -4.65 8.29
N GLU A 18 12.91 -3.34 8.04
CA GLU A 18 11.82 -2.74 7.29
C GLU A 18 12.26 -2.44 5.87
N VAL A 19 11.48 -2.90 4.89
CA VAL A 19 11.68 -2.54 3.48
C VAL A 19 10.64 -1.48 3.16
N SER A 20 11.11 -0.25 2.95
CA SER A 20 10.29 0.83 2.41
C SER A 20 10.16 0.65 0.90
N SER A 21 8.95 0.33 0.42
CA SER A 21 8.65 0.38 -1.01
C SER A 21 8.13 1.78 -1.33
N ALA A 22 8.92 2.55 -2.08
CA ALA A 22 8.56 3.89 -2.54
C ALA A 22 8.51 3.92 -4.06
N ARG A 23 7.47 4.54 -4.64
CA ARG A 23 7.51 4.97 -6.05
C ARG A 23 8.43 6.19 -6.18
N SER A 24 9.23 6.24 -7.25
CA SER A 24 10.09 7.40 -7.54
C SER A 24 9.25 8.66 -7.67
N GLN A 25 9.50 9.65 -6.80
CA GLN A 25 8.86 10.97 -6.86
C GLN A 25 9.35 11.73 -8.10
N SER A 26 8.73 11.48 -9.25
CA SER A 26 8.61 12.53 -10.26
C SER A 26 7.51 13.49 -9.79
N SER A 27 7.70 14.79 -9.96
CA SER A 27 6.86 15.90 -9.45
C SER A 27 5.38 15.88 -9.85
N ASN A 28 4.92 14.83 -10.54
CA ASN A 28 3.56 14.68 -11.07
C ASN A 28 2.84 13.39 -10.61
N GLU A 29 3.39 12.58 -9.70
CA GLU A 29 2.63 11.44 -9.13
C GLU A 29 1.61 11.95 -8.10
N ALA A 30 0.33 11.61 -8.30
CA ALA A 30 -0.75 12.08 -7.45
C ALA A 30 -0.67 11.47 -6.04
N ASN A 31 -0.39 12.30 -5.04
CA ASN A 31 -0.47 11.96 -3.62
C ASN A 31 -1.88 12.29 -3.11
N PHE A 32 -2.59 11.27 -2.65
CA PHE A 32 -3.96 11.36 -2.14
C PHE A 32 -4.03 11.22 -0.62
N SER A 33 -2.92 11.30 0.12
CA SER A 33 -2.88 11.09 1.58
C SER A 33 -3.89 11.94 2.35
N MET A 34 -4.21 13.16 1.89
CA MET A 34 -5.25 14.02 2.49
C MET A 34 -6.66 13.38 2.48
N LEU A 35 -6.91 12.43 1.57
CA LEU A 35 -8.17 11.70 1.46
C LEU A 35 -8.27 10.51 2.42
N MET A 36 -7.18 10.10 3.10
CA MET A 36 -7.23 9.03 4.12
C MET A 36 -7.92 9.46 5.43
N GLY A 37 -8.15 10.77 5.61
CA GLY A 37 -8.83 11.31 6.79
C GLY A 37 -10.36 11.20 6.70
N ASN A 38 -11.07 12.08 7.41
CA ASN A 38 -12.54 12.12 7.43
C ASN A 38 -13.13 12.81 6.19
N GLN A 39 -12.72 12.36 5.00
CA GLN A 39 -13.25 12.85 3.72
C GLN A 39 -14.44 11.98 3.25
N PRO A 40 -15.39 12.54 2.49
CA PRO A 40 -16.53 11.78 1.98
C PRO A 40 -16.10 10.67 1.00
N THR A 41 -16.50 9.44 1.31
CA THR A 41 -16.25 8.25 0.48
C THR A 41 -17.49 7.85 -0.31
N ASP A 42 -17.31 7.21 -1.46
CA ASP A 42 -18.37 6.87 -2.41
C ASP A 42 -18.49 5.36 -2.69
N ILE A 43 -17.64 4.54 -2.07
CA ILE A 43 -17.71 3.07 -2.14
C ILE A 43 -17.14 2.42 -0.88
N VAL A 44 -17.62 1.22 -0.55
CA VAL A 44 -17.10 0.38 0.53
C VAL A 44 -16.41 -0.85 -0.05
N VAL A 45 -15.18 -1.11 0.36
CA VAL A 45 -14.52 -2.40 0.11
C VAL A 45 -14.80 -3.33 1.29
N VAL A 46 -15.29 -4.53 1.01
CA VAL A 46 -15.51 -5.59 2.00
C VAL A 46 -14.45 -6.67 1.81
N THR A 47 -13.65 -6.93 2.85
CA THR A 47 -12.58 -7.93 2.81
C THR A 47 -13.07 -9.33 3.18
N ALA A 48 -12.24 -10.36 2.94
CA ALA A 48 -12.58 -11.77 3.18
C ALA A 48 -12.99 -12.08 4.63
N ASP A 49 -12.50 -11.29 5.58
CA ASP A 49 -12.84 -11.33 7.01
C ASP A 49 -14.05 -10.46 7.38
N GLY A 50 -14.79 -9.95 6.38
CA GLY A 50 -16.02 -9.17 6.54
C GLY A 50 -15.82 -7.72 6.95
N ARG A 51 -14.58 -7.23 7.09
CA ARG A 51 -14.31 -5.84 7.46
C ARG A 51 -14.61 -4.90 6.29
N ARG A 52 -15.14 -3.73 6.63
CA ARG A 52 -15.62 -2.72 5.69
C ARG A 52 -14.68 -1.51 5.68
N PHE A 53 -14.30 -1.07 4.49
CA PHE A 53 -13.42 0.07 4.25
C PHE A 53 -14.11 1.08 3.34
N PRO A 54 -14.67 2.16 3.91
CA PRO A 54 -15.13 3.30 3.12
C PRO A 54 -13.93 3.94 2.41
N VAL A 55 -13.99 4.04 1.08
CA VAL A 55 -12.90 4.55 0.24
C VAL A 55 -13.41 5.36 -0.95
N HIS A 56 -12.49 5.97 -1.69
CA HIS A 56 -12.77 6.78 -2.87
C HIS A 56 -12.56 5.94 -4.13
N LYS A 57 -13.63 5.74 -4.90
CA LYS A 57 -13.64 4.99 -6.16
C LYS A 57 -12.63 5.54 -7.17
N LEU A 58 -12.49 6.87 -7.22
CA LEU A 58 -11.52 7.52 -8.11
C LEU A 58 -10.08 7.13 -7.77
N VAL A 59 -9.73 7.02 -6.49
CA VAL A 59 -8.38 6.60 -6.06
C VAL A 59 -8.13 5.15 -6.46
N LEU A 60 -9.11 4.26 -6.22
CA LEU A 60 -9.01 2.86 -6.65
C LEU A 60 -8.76 2.75 -8.17
N PHE A 61 -9.53 3.49 -8.98
CA PHE A 61 -9.39 3.49 -10.43
C PHE A 61 -8.05 4.04 -10.91
N ALA A 62 -7.57 5.12 -10.30
CA ALA A 62 -6.30 5.72 -10.66
C ALA A 62 -5.11 4.78 -10.36
N GLN A 63 -5.21 3.96 -9.31
CA GLN A 63 -4.08 3.20 -8.79
C GLN A 63 -4.06 1.73 -9.20
N SER A 64 -5.17 1.19 -9.68
CA SER A 64 -5.33 -0.24 -9.91
C SER A 64 -6.21 -0.53 -11.12
N LYS A 65 -5.62 -1.24 -12.09
CA LYS A 65 -6.35 -1.73 -13.26
C LYS A 65 -7.47 -2.68 -12.89
N PHE A 66 -7.28 -3.49 -11.86
CA PHE A 66 -8.30 -4.41 -11.36
C PHE A 66 -9.61 -3.67 -11.05
N PHE A 67 -9.55 -2.51 -10.39
CA PHE A 67 -10.75 -1.73 -10.11
C PHE A 67 -11.25 -0.96 -11.32
N SER A 68 -10.36 -0.35 -12.12
CA SER A 68 -10.80 0.43 -13.29
C SER A 68 -11.44 -0.42 -14.40
N GLU A 69 -11.03 -1.69 -14.51
CA GLU A 69 -11.55 -2.65 -15.48
C GLU A 69 -12.68 -3.53 -14.89
N SER A 70 -13.02 -3.36 -13.61
CA SER A 70 -14.12 -4.10 -12.97
C SER A 70 -15.48 -3.68 -13.57
N PRO A 71 -16.24 -4.60 -14.20
CA PRO A 71 -17.52 -4.28 -14.82
C PRO A 71 -18.56 -3.74 -13.82
N GLU A 72 -18.52 -4.24 -12.58
CA GLU A 72 -19.40 -3.81 -11.48
C GLU A 72 -19.16 -2.34 -11.12
N LEU A 73 -17.93 -1.86 -11.27
CA LEU A 73 -17.56 -0.48 -10.95
C LEU A 73 -17.61 0.44 -12.17
N ALA A 74 -17.29 -0.06 -13.36
CA ALA A 74 -17.12 0.73 -14.58
C ALA A 74 -18.45 1.07 -15.29
N LYS A 75 -19.56 0.40 -14.95
CA LYS A 75 -20.86 0.65 -15.60
C LYS A 75 -21.37 2.06 -15.28
N LYS A 76 -21.59 2.87 -16.32
CA LYS A 76 -22.13 4.23 -16.22
C LYS A 76 -23.51 4.19 -15.54
N GLY A 77 -23.66 4.94 -14.44
CA GLY A 77 -24.89 4.97 -13.64
C GLY A 77 -25.08 3.79 -12.69
N ALA A 78 -24.10 2.88 -12.56
CA ALA A 78 -24.14 1.87 -11.51
C ALA A 78 -23.95 2.50 -10.14
N VAL A 79 -24.92 2.23 -9.25
CA VAL A 79 -24.86 2.54 -7.82
C VAL A 79 -24.32 1.30 -7.11
N THR A 80 -23.05 0.98 -7.37
CA THR A 80 -22.36 -0.08 -6.65
C THR A 80 -21.79 0.52 -5.38
N GLU A 81 -22.46 0.28 -4.26
CA GLU A 81 -22.08 0.79 -2.94
C GLU A 81 -20.95 -0.03 -2.31
N GLU A 82 -20.83 -1.31 -2.68
CA GLU A 82 -19.87 -2.24 -2.10
C GLU A 82 -19.15 -3.07 -3.17
N ILE A 83 -17.88 -3.39 -2.91
CA ILE A 83 -17.11 -4.40 -3.66
C ILE A 83 -16.49 -5.40 -2.70
N HIS A 84 -16.60 -6.68 -3.03
CA HIS A 84 -16.10 -7.76 -2.19
C HIS A 84 -14.74 -8.26 -2.70
N LEU A 85 -13.76 -8.33 -1.80
CA LEU A 85 -12.43 -8.85 -2.04
C LEU A 85 -12.19 -10.09 -1.17
N ASP A 86 -12.85 -11.20 -1.54
CA ASP A 86 -12.84 -12.46 -0.78
C ASP A 86 -11.46 -13.16 -0.71
N PHE A 87 -10.45 -12.59 -1.37
CA PHE A 87 -9.08 -13.10 -1.42
C PHE A 87 -8.08 -12.24 -0.62
N ILE A 88 -8.52 -11.18 0.06
CA ILE A 88 -7.67 -10.29 0.86
C ILE A 88 -8.29 -10.10 2.24
N THR A 89 -7.49 -10.22 3.31
CA THR A 89 -7.91 -9.87 4.68
C THR A 89 -7.81 -8.38 4.94
N SER A 90 -8.44 -7.90 5.99
CA SER A 90 -8.41 -6.48 6.33
C SER A 90 -7.02 -5.92 6.64
N ASP A 91 -6.16 -6.70 7.31
CA ASP A 91 -4.77 -6.32 7.58
C ASP A 91 -4.01 -6.06 6.28
N VAL A 92 -4.15 -6.96 5.30
CA VAL A 92 -3.48 -6.83 4.02
C VAL A 92 -4.09 -5.68 3.20
N PHE A 93 -5.40 -5.51 3.23
CA PHE A 93 -6.05 -4.42 2.51
C PHE A 93 -5.67 -3.04 3.07
N SER A 94 -5.45 -2.90 4.38
CA SER A 94 -4.99 -1.62 4.95
C SER A 94 -3.64 -1.17 4.39
N VAL A 95 -2.71 -2.11 4.16
CA VAL A 95 -1.40 -1.86 3.53
C VAL A 95 -1.57 -1.46 2.06
N VAL A 96 -2.48 -2.14 1.34
CA VAL A 96 -2.83 -1.79 -0.05
C VAL A 96 -3.42 -0.37 -0.12
N GLN A 97 -4.36 -0.06 0.76
CA GLN A 97 -5.02 1.24 0.83
C GLN A 97 -4.01 2.34 1.14
N GLU A 98 -3.15 2.16 2.14
CA GLU A 98 -2.09 3.12 2.47
C GLU A 98 -1.19 3.41 1.25
N PHE A 99 -0.79 2.36 0.52
CA PHE A 99 0.00 2.50 -0.69
C PHE A 99 -0.74 3.24 -1.80
N MET A 100 -2.03 2.95 -2.03
CA MET A 100 -2.82 3.62 -3.07
C MET A 100 -2.95 5.13 -2.81
N TYR A 101 -3.04 5.54 -1.54
CA TYR A 101 -3.24 6.93 -1.19
C TYR A 101 -1.92 7.70 -1.06
N SER A 102 -0.86 7.10 -0.51
CA SER A 102 0.41 7.80 -0.26
C SER A 102 1.48 7.54 -1.32
N GLY A 103 1.36 6.45 -2.09
CA GLY A 103 2.39 5.97 -3.02
C GLY A 103 3.57 5.24 -2.36
N THR A 104 3.54 5.08 -1.02
CA THR A 104 4.60 4.46 -0.23
C THR A 104 4.00 3.53 0.81
N VAL A 105 4.71 2.46 1.16
CA VAL A 105 4.32 1.63 2.31
C VAL A 105 5.53 0.96 2.95
N SER A 106 5.50 0.83 4.26
CA SER A 106 6.51 0.12 5.04
C SER A 106 6.00 -1.29 5.34
N ILE A 107 6.72 -2.30 4.86
CA ILE A 107 6.39 -3.70 5.11
C ILE A 107 7.61 -4.43 5.67
N LYS A 108 7.37 -5.53 6.40
CA LYS A 108 8.46 -6.40 6.84
C LYS A 108 9.07 -7.09 5.62
N LYS A 109 10.38 -7.30 5.63
CA LYS A 109 11.09 -8.02 4.54
C LYS A 109 10.45 -9.37 4.22
N THR A 110 9.96 -10.08 5.23
CA THR A 110 9.30 -11.39 5.09
C THR A 110 7.99 -11.35 4.31
N GLN A 111 7.33 -10.19 4.21
CA GLN A 111 6.04 -10.00 3.53
C GLN A 111 6.21 -9.50 2.07
N GLU A 112 7.43 -9.13 1.66
CA GLU A 112 7.67 -8.44 0.39
C GLU A 112 7.19 -9.22 -0.83
N GLU A 113 7.49 -10.52 -0.91
CA GLU A 113 7.13 -11.34 -2.07
C GLU A 113 5.61 -11.58 -2.16
N GLU A 114 4.93 -11.71 -1.03
CA GLU A 114 3.46 -11.82 -0.99
C GLU A 114 2.80 -10.51 -1.42
N MET A 115 3.31 -9.37 -0.94
CA MET A 115 2.81 -8.05 -1.32
C MET A 115 3.04 -7.75 -2.81
N LYS A 116 4.18 -8.15 -3.38
CA LYS A 116 4.44 -8.03 -4.83
C LYS A 116 3.44 -8.84 -5.65
N LYS A 117 3.19 -10.09 -5.26
CA LYS A 117 2.19 -10.95 -5.93
C LYS A 117 0.79 -10.33 -5.86
N LEU A 118 0.43 -9.80 -4.69
CA LEU A 118 -0.85 -9.14 -4.50
C LEU A 118 -1.01 -7.88 -5.35
N PHE A 119 0.00 -7.01 -5.37
CA PHE A 119 -0.06 -5.77 -6.16
C PHE A 119 -0.13 -6.08 -7.65
N SER A 120 0.58 -7.11 -8.11
CA SER A 120 0.44 -7.63 -9.47
C SER A 120 -0.99 -8.10 -9.75
N LYS A 121 -1.61 -8.89 -8.84
CA LYS A 121 -3.01 -9.33 -8.96
C LYS A 121 -4.00 -8.16 -9.01
N LEU A 122 -3.75 -7.11 -8.24
CA LEU A 122 -4.55 -5.89 -8.24
C LEU A 122 -4.20 -4.95 -9.41
N GLY A 123 -3.26 -5.30 -10.28
CA GLY A 123 -2.82 -4.44 -11.38
C GLY A 123 -2.23 -3.10 -10.92
N ILE A 124 -1.67 -3.06 -9.71
CA ILE A 124 -0.98 -1.92 -9.12
C ILE A 124 0.46 -1.93 -9.64
N LYS A 125 0.87 -0.87 -10.32
CA LYS A 125 2.26 -0.73 -10.80
C LYS A 125 3.18 -0.35 -9.63
N ILE A 126 4.11 -1.22 -9.28
CA ILE A 126 5.24 -0.89 -8.39
C ILE A 126 6.44 -0.58 -9.29
N LYS A 127 7.08 0.58 -9.10
CA LYS A 127 8.41 0.82 -9.66
C LYS A 127 9.44 0.50 -8.58
N PRO A 128 10.55 -0.18 -8.91
CA PRO A 128 11.66 -0.31 -7.98
C PRO A 128 12.17 1.08 -7.57
N PRO A 129 12.66 1.25 -6.33
CA PRO A 129 13.10 2.55 -5.81
C PRO A 129 14.29 3.20 -6.55
N ASN A 130 14.75 2.69 -7.70
CA ASN A 130 15.89 3.23 -8.47
C ASN A 130 15.76 3.05 -10.01
N SER A 131 14.56 2.93 -10.57
CA SER A 131 14.40 2.97 -12.04
C SER A 131 14.40 4.42 -12.53
N ILE A 132 15.59 4.93 -12.82
CA ILE A 132 15.81 6.14 -13.63
C ILE A 132 15.45 5.82 -15.09
#